data_AF-A0A8T4RH66-F1
#
_entry.id   AF-A0A8T4RH66-F1
#
_cell.length_a   1.000
_cell.length_b   1.000
_cell.length_c   1.000
_cell.angle_alpha   90.00
_cell.angle_beta   90.00
_cell.angle_gamma   90.00
#
_symmetry.space_group_name_H-M   'P 1'
#
loop_
_entity.id
_entity.type
_entity.pdbx_description
1 polymer ?
#
loop_
_entity_poly.entity_id
_entity_poly.type
_entity_poly.pdbx_seq_one_letter_code
_entity_poly.pdbx_strand_id
1 'polypeptide(L)'
;MGTKLILWVTTINDDIHGYAVGLKRELEILEEEKFLEVNKVTIKKFYEDNLLRGIGKPRLIKLVLVMRMIAKVLDKPFQEATIDDIKRVVRYIDEFPSWRPWTKVTHKAVLKKFYKWIGRKRNSV
;
A
#
# COMPACT_ATOMS: atom_id res chain seq x y z
N MET A 1 47.58 -5.11 -23.79
CA MET A 1 46.53 -6.14 -23.81
C MET A 1 45.71 -5.95 -22.54
N GLY A 2 44.81 -4.96 -22.58
CA GLY A 2 44.00 -4.59 -21.44
C GLY A 2 42.64 -5.26 -21.54
N THR A 3 42.16 -5.82 -20.44
CA THR A 3 40.74 -5.78 -20.09
C THR A 3 40.55 -6.13 -18.61
N LYS A 4 40.11 -5.09 -17.89
CA LYS A 4 39.07 -5.09 -16.85
C LYS A 4 39.37 -5.94 -15.61
N LEU A 5 39.79 -5.26 -14.53
CA LEU A 5 38.85 -4.86 -13.47
C LEU A 5 37.90 -6.01 -13.14
N ILE A 6 38.35 -6.83 -12.19
CA ILE A 6 37.49 -7.73 -11.43
C ILE A 6 36.44 -6.81 -10.80
N LEU A 7 35.31 -6.73 -11.49
CA LEU A 7 34.15 -5.97 -11.12
C LEU A 7 33.70 -6.47 -9.76
N TRP A 8 33.92 -5.62 -8.76
CA TRP A 8 32.98 -5.36 -7.68
C TRP A 8 31.56 -5.81 -8.03
N VAL A 9 31.15 -6.97 -7.52
CA VAL A 9 29.82 -7.10 -6.91
C VAL A 9 30.01 -8.07 -5.76
N THR A 10 30.49 -7.53 -4.64
CA THR A 10 29.93 -7.92 -3.35
C THR A 10 28.43 -8.11 -3.55
N THR A 11 27.91 -9.30 -3.28
CA THR A 11 26.49 -9.48 -2.99
C THR A 11 26.21 -8.63 -1.76
N ILE A 12 26.04 -7.32 -1.96
CA ILE A 12 25.40 -6.45 -0.99
C ILE A 12 24.05 -7.12 -0.85
N ASN A 13 23.79 -7.62 0.36
CA ASN A 13 22.48 -8.06 0.75
C ASN A 13 21.55 -6.86 0.51
N ASP A 14 20.93 -6.78 -0.68
CA ASP A 14 20.16 -5.63 -1.18
C ASP A 14 18.93 -5.29 -0.32
N ASP A 15 18.70 -6.09 0.73
CA ASP A 15 17.65 -5.92 1.71
C ASP A 15 18.21 -5.77 3.14
N ILE A 16 19.16 -4.85 3.32
CA ILE A 16 19.72 -4.47 4.64
C ILE A 16 18.61 -4.15 5.67
N HIS A 17 17.46 -3.67 5.19
CA HIS A 17 16.31 -3.29 6.01
C HIS A 17 15.20 -4.37 6.11
N GLY A 18 15.38 -5.55 5.53
CA GLY A 18 14.42 -6.66 5.63
C GLY A 18 13.03 -6.37 5.04
N TYR A 19 12.93 -5.47 4.05
CA TYR A 19 11.69 -5.10 3.39
C TYR A 19 11.02 -6.26 2.65
N ALA A 20 11.76 -7.28 2.22
CA ALA A 20 11.16 -8.52 1.68
C ALA A 20 10.35 -9.23 2.76
N VAL A 21 10.94 -9.40 3.94
CA VAL A 21 10.30 -10.04 5.09
C VAL A 21 9.13 -9.18 5.57
N GLY A 22 9.32 -7.87 5.68
CA GLY A 22 8.25 -6.94 6.08
C GLY A 22 7.08 -6.94 5.09
N LEU A 23 7.34 -7.00 3.79
CA LEU A 23 6.29 -7.07 2.78
C LEU A 23 5.53 -8.40 2.82
N LYS A 24 6.25 -9.51 2.94
CA LYS A 24 5.63 -10.83 3.13
C LYS A 24 4.72 -10.81 4.35
N ARG A 25 5.21 -10.28 5.48
CA ARG A 25 4.45 -10.20 6.71
C ARG A 25 3.19 -9.35 6.56
N GLU A 26 3.26 -8.19 5.91
CA GLU A 26 2.04 -7.37 5.70
C GLU A 26 1.01 -8.05 4.81
N LEU A 27 1.43 -8.86 3.83
CA LEU A 27 0.53 -9.66 3.02
C LEU A 27 -0.07 -10.82 3.83
N GLU A 28 0.70 -11.48 4.70
CA GLU A 28 0.15 -12.49 5.62
C GLU A 28 -0.92 -11.88 6.54
N ILE A 29 -0.62 -10.73 7.16
CA ILE A 29 -1.59 -10.07 8.04
C ILE A 29 -2.81 -9.64 7.22
N LEU A 30 -2.67 -9.18 5.96
CA LEU A 30 -3.81 -8.88 5.09
C LEU A 30 -4.78 -10.06 4.97
N GLU A 31 -4.27 -11.27 4.75
CA GLU A 31 -5.10 -12.48 4.60
C GLU A 31 -5.82 -12.84 5.92
N GLU A 32 -5.17 -12.62 7.06
CA GLU A 32 -5.69 -12.88 8.42
C GLU A 32 -6.76 -11.88 8.90
N GLU A 33 -6.91 -10.74 8.24
CA GLU A 33 -7.87 -9.71 8.68
C GLU A 33 -9.32 -10.15 8.57
N LYS A 34 -10.15 -9.62 9.48
CA LYS A 34 -11.58 -9.97 9.58
C LYS A 34 -12.53 -9.05 8.82
N PHE A 35 -12.01 -8.06 8.09
CA PHE A 35 -12.85 -7.21 7.23
C PHE A 35 -13.24 -7.92 5.93
N LEU A 36 -14.13 -7.31 5.16
CA LEU A 36 -14.71 -7.86 3.93
C LEU A 36 -13.67 -8.45 2.95
N GLU A 37 -13.92 -9.67 2.49
CA GLU A 37 -13.00 -10.39 1.60
C GLU A 37 -12.79 -9.68 0.26
N VAL A 38 -13.83 -9.03 -0.29
CA VAL A 38 -13.73 -8.20 -1.50
C VAL A 38 -12.69 -7.08 -1.37
N ASN A 39 -12.50 -6.55 -0.16
CA ASN A 39 -11.52 -5.52 0.11
C ASN A 39 -10.11 -6.10 0.12
N LYS A 40 -9.89 -7.33 0.63
CA LYS A 40 -8.60 -8.00 0.57
C LYS A 40 -8.16 -8.23 -0.87
N VAL A 41 -9.06 -8.77 -1.70
CA VAL A 41 -8.84 -8.97 -3.13
C VAL A 41 -8.50 -7.65 -3.82
N THR A 42 -9.22 -6.57 -3.49
CA THR A 42 -8.98 -5.25 -4.08
C THR A 42 -7.61 -4.67 -3.67
N ILE A 43 -7.21 -4.84 -2.39
CA ILE A 43 -5.89 -4.42 -1.90
C ILE A 43 -4.78 -5.20 -2.61
N LYS A 44 -4.96 -6.52 -2.78
CA LYS A 44 -3.99 -7.38 -3.46
C LYS A 44 -3.80 -6.97 -4.92
N LYS A 45 -4.88 -6.74 -5.66
CA LYS A 45 -4.84 -6.21 -7.03
C LYS A 45 -4.14 -4.86 -7.11
N PHE A 46 -4.40 -3.96 -6.15
CA PHE A 46 -3.72 -2.67 -6.10
C PHE A 46 -2.22 -2.83 -5.82
N TYR A 47 -1.85 -3.73 -4.91
CA TYR A 47 -0.47 -4.07 -4.63
C TYR A 47 0.24 -4.62 -5.87
N GLU A 48 -0.33 -5.60 -6.55
CA GLU A 48 0.21 -6.22 -7.77
C GLU A 48 0.42 -5.19 -8.89
N ASP A 49 -0.58 -4.33 -9.15
CA ASP A 49 -0.47 -3.27 -10.16
C ASP A 49 0.64 -2.25 -9.83
N ASN A 50 0.95 -2.02 -8.54
CA ASN A 50 2.07 -1.16 -8.14
C ASN A 50 3.42 -1.91 -8.19
N LEU A 51 3.43 -3.19 -7.86
CA LEU A 51 4.62 -4.04 -7.98
C LEU A 51 5.08 -4.11 -9.45
N LEU A 52 4.16 -4.34 -10.38
CA LEU A 52 4.44 -4.37 -11.82
C LEU A 52 4.97 -3.03 -12.37
N ARG A 53 4.67 -1.91 -11.69
CA ARG A 53 5.20 -0.58 -12.02
C ARG A 53 6.58 -0.29 -11.41
N GLY A 54 7.21 -1.28 -10.77
CA GLY A 54 8.52 -1.14 -10.15
C GLY A 54 8.51 -0.29 -8.87
N ILE A 55 7.37 -0.19 -8.18
CA ILE A 55 7.31 0.52 -6.90
C ILE A 55 8.12 -0.25 -5.84
N GLY A 56 9.08 0.43 -5.20
CA GLY A 56 9.94 -0.20 -4.20
C GLY A 56 9.19 -0.77 -2.99
N LYS A 57 9.72 -1.86 -2.42
CA LYS A 57 9.14 -2.61 -1.28
C LYS A 57 8.68 -1.74 -0.09
N PRO A 58 9.42 -0.72 0.37
CA PRO A 58 8.97 0.12 1.48
C PRO A 58 7.64 0.84 1.20
N ARG A 59 7.46 1.26 -0.06
CA ARG A 59 6.22 1.91 -0.49
C ARG A 59 5.12 0.87 -0.61
N LEU A 60 5.39 -0.34 -1.12
CA LEU A 60 4.40 -1.42 -1.18
C LEU A 60 3.89 -1.82 0.21
N ILE A 61 4.79 -1.99 1.19
CA ILE A 61 4.44 -2.21 2.60
C ILE A 61 3.49 -1.12 3.08
N LYS A 62 3.86 0.16 2.85
CA LYS A 62 3.03 1.29 3.27
C LYS A 62 1.65 1.29 2.61
N LEU A 63 1.56 0.94 1.32
CA LEU A 63 0.28 0.86 0.61
C LEU A 63 -0.62 -0.20 1.24
N VAL A 64 -0.09 -1.42 1.45
CA VAL A 64 -0.85 -2.54 2.03
C VAL A 64 -1.30 -2.22 3.46
N LEU A 65 -0.38 -1.73 4.30
CA LEU A 65 -0.67 -1.33 5.68
C LEU A 65 -1.77 -0.27 5.76
N VAL A 66 -1.63 0.82 4.98
CA VAL A 66 -2.60 1.93 5.04
C VAL A 66 -3.96 1.48 4.54
N MET A 67 -4.02 0.68 3.46
CA MET A 67 -5.30 0.22 2.92
C MET A 67 -5.98 -0.83 3.81
N ARG A 68 -5.23 -1.69 4.51
CA ARG A 68 -5.77 -2.59 5.55
C ARG A 68 -6.49 -1.80 6.64
N MET A 69 -5.84 -0.76 7.14
CA MET A 69 -6.41 0.09 8.19
C MET A 69 -7.63 0.89 7.69
N ILE A 70 -7.58 1.41 6.46
CA ILE A 70 -8.76 2.06 5.84
C ILE A 70 -9.90 1.07 5.66
N ALA A 71 -9.65 -0.18 5.25
CA ALA A 71 -10.70 -1.19 5.08
C ALA A 71 -11.51 -1.40 6.37
N LYS A 72 -10.82 -1.44 7.52
CA LYS A 72 -11.45 -1.60 8.84
C LYS A 72 -12.33 -0.41 9.22
N VAL A 73 -11.86 0.81 8.94
CA VAL A 73 -12.58 2.04 9.27
C VAL A 73 -13.77 2.26 8.33
N LEU A 74 -13.62 1.85 7.08
CA LEU A 74 -14.59 2.05 6.02
C LEU A 74 -15.78 1.08 6.16
N ASP A 75 -15.51 -0.18 6.53
CA ASP A 75 -16.49 -1.25 6.76
C ASP A 75 -17.54 -1.43 5.65
N LYS A 76 -17.09 -1.29 4.40
CA LYS A 76 -17.87 -1.48 3.17
C LYS A 76 -16.95 -1.82 2.01
N PRO A 77 -17.47 -2.36 0.90
CA PRO A 77 -16.69 -2.54 -0.32
C PRO A 77 -16.09 -1.21 -0.78
N PHE A 78 -14.79 -1.18 -1.13
CA PHE A 78 -14.13 0.04 -1.56
C PHE A 78 -14.81 0.71 -2.77
N GLN A 79 -15.35 -0.10 -3.67
CA GLN A 79 -16.03 0.30 -4.90
C GLN A 79 -17.35 1.01 -4.63
N GLU A 80 -17.96 0.79 -3.46
CA GLU A 80 -19.23 1.36 -3.04
C GLU A 80 -19.05 2.57 -2.10
N ALA A 81 -17.80 2.97 -1.82
CA ALA A 81 -17.53 4.11 -0.97
C ALA A 81 -17.99 5.42 -1.61
N THR A 82 -18.87 6.13 -0.90
CA THR A 82 -19.34 7.48 -1.24
C THR A 82 -18.33 8.53 -0.81
N ILE A 83 -18.49 9.76 -1.30
CA ILE A 83 -17.65 10.90 -0.91
C ILE A 83 -17.70 11.12 0.62
N ASP A 84 -18.86 10.96 1.25
CA ASP A 84 -18.99 11.17 2.69
C ASP A 84 -18.28 10.08 3.49
N ASP A 85 -18.24 8.84 2.98
CA ASP A 85 -17.42 7.78 3.57
C ASP A 85 -15.93 8.13 3.53
N ILE A 86 -15.45 8.68 2.40
CA ILE A 86 -14.07 9.12 2.27
C ILE A 86 -13.78 10.28 3.23
N LYS A 87 -14.70 11.23 3.40
CA LYS A 87 -14.57 12.31 4.40
C LYS A 87 -14.45 11.73 5.81
N ARG A 88 -15.23 10.69 6.15
CA ARG A 88 -15.11 10.01 7.46
C ARG A 88 -13.74 9.35 7.64
N VAL A 89 -13.23 8.67 6.61
CA VAL A 89 -11.88 8.08 6.65
C VAL A 89 -10.80 9.16 6.80
N VAL A 90 -10.91 10.27 6.08
CA VAL A 90 -9.97 11.41 6.19
C VAL A 90 -10.01 12.01 7.59
N ARG A 91 -11.20 12.19 8.15
CA ARG A 91 -11.40 12.64 9.54
C ARG A 91 -10.72 11.70 10.52
N TYR A 92 -10.94 10.38 10.40
CA TYR A 92 -10.27 9.38 11.23
C TYR A 92 -8.73 9.51 11.17
N ILE A 93 -8.17 9.73 9.98
CA ILE A 93 -6.73 9.93 9.81
C ILE A 93 -6.25 11.21 10.53
N ASP A 94 -7.01 12.30 10.40
CA ASP A 94 -6.64 13.60 10.95
C ASP A 94 -6.81 13.67 12.47
N GLU A 95 -7.77 12.95 13.03
CA GLU A 95 -8.05 12.89 14.46
C GLU A 95 -7.17 11.87 15.21
N PHE A 96 -6.45 10.98 14.50
CA PHE A 96 -5.61 9.97 15.15
C PHE A 96 -4.50 10.64 16.00
N PRO A 97 -4.48 10.43 17.33
CA PRO A 97 -3.67 11.25 18.24
C PRO A 97 -2.17 10.95 18.15
N SER A 98 -1.80 9.68 17.94
CA SER A 98 -0.39 9.25 17.93
C SER A 98 0.32 9.45 16.60
N TRP A 99 -0.38 9.92 15.56
CA TRP A 99 0.21 10.10 14.23
C TRP A 99 0.79 11.50 14.06
N ARG A 100 2.07 11.54 13.67
CA ARG A 100 2.74 12.78 13.27
C ARG A 100 2.05 13.39 12.04
N PRO A 101 2.09 14.72 11.85
CA PRO A 101 1.48 15.38 10.69
C PRO A 101 1.90 14.76 9.34
N TRP A 102 3.18 14.43 9.18
CA TRP A 102 3.69 13.79 7.97
C TRP A 102 3.13 12.38 7.73
N THR A 103 2.86 11.62 8.79
CA THR A 103 2.21 10.32 8.71
C THR A 103 0.80 10.48 8.13
N LYS A 104 0.03 11.45 8.63
CA LYS A 104 -1.33 11.77 8.17
C LYS A 104 -1.33 12.16 6.68
N VAL A 105 -0.40 13.02 6.27
CA VAL A 105 -0.21 13.39 4.86
C VAL A 105 0.07 12.16 3.99
N THR A 106 0.98 11.29 4.44
CA THR A 106 1.32 10.05 3.72
C THR A 106 0.09 9.14 3.58
N HIS A 107 -0.70 8.97 4.64
CA HIS A 107 -1.90 8.13 4.62
C HIS A 107 -2.95 8.66 3.64
N LYS A 108 -3.19 9.98 3.66
CA LYS A 108 -4.09 10.64 2.70
C LYS A 108 -3.59 10.55 1.26
N ALA A 109 -2.28 10.61 1.04
CA ALA A 109 -1.68 10.43 -0.28
C ALA A 109 -1.89 9.00 -0.83
N VAL A 110 -1.74 7.98 0.03
CA VAL A 110 -2.04 6.58 -0.33
C VAL A 110 -3.52 6.41 -0.66
N LEU A 111 -4.42 6.91 0.20
CA LEU A 111 -5.87 6.88 -0.01
C LEU A 111 -6.25 7.51 -1.37
N LYS A 112 -5.74 8.72 -1.66
CA LYS A 112 -5.97 9.40 -2.94
C LYS A 112 -5.47 8.58 -4.13
N LYS A 113 -4.27 8.00 -4.03
CA LYS A 113 -3.69 7.16 -5.08
C LYS A 113 -4.54 5.91 -5.33
N PHE A 114 -5.04 5.28 -4.28
CA PHE A 114 -5.88 4.09 -4.35
C PHE A 114 -7.22 4.37 -5.05
N TYR A 115 -7.95 5.40 -4.64
CA TYR A 115 -9.23 5.74 -5.28
C TYR A 115 -9.07 6.25 -6.71
N LYS A 116 -7.96 6.93 -7.02
CA LYS A 116 -7.59 7.24 -8.41
C LYS A 116 -7.34 5.97 -9.24
N TRP A 117 -6.77 4.93 -8.64
CA TRP A 117 -6.56 3.65 -9.30
C TRP A 117 -7.88 2.89 -9.54
N ILE A 118 -8.79 2.86 -8.55
CA ILE A 118 -10.15 2.30 -8.73
C ILE A 118 -10.88 3.00 -9.87
N GLY A 119 -10.87 4.33 -9.89
CA GLY A 119 -11.57 5.11 -10.91
C GLY A 119 -11.04 4.85 -12.33
N ARG A 120 -9.75 4.56 -12.50
CA ARG A 120 -9.19 4.17 -13.80
C ARG A 120 -9.75 2.85 -14.29
N LYS A 121 -9.85 1.82 -13.42
CA LYS A 121 -10.40 0.50 -13.80
C LYS A 121 -11.85 0.59 -14.26
N ARG A 122 -12.65 1.50 -13.69
CA ARG A 122 -14.06 1.71 -14.10
C ARG A 122 -14.21 2.28 -15.52
N ASN A 123 -13.22 3.02 -16.00
CA ASN A 123 -13.27 3.69 -17.32
C ASN A 123 -12.51 2.91 -18.42
N SER A 124 -12.07 1.68 -18.13
CA SER A 124 -11.34 0.82 -19.08
C SER A 124 -12.18 -0.40 -19.51
N VAL A 125 -13.50 -0.31 -19.33
CA VAL A 125 -14.50 -1.28 -19.77
C VAL A 125 -15.41 -0.58 -20.77
#